data_AF-A0A136PNP2-F1
#
_entry.id   AF-A0A136PNP2-F1
#
_cell.length_a   1.000
_cell.length_b   1.000
_cell.length_c   1.000
_cell.angle_alpha   90.00
_cell.angle_beta   90.00
_cell.angle_gamma   90.00
#
_symmetry.space_group_name_H-M   'P 1'
#
loop_
_entity.id
_entity.type
_entity.pdbx_description
1 polymer ?
#
loop_
_entity_poly.entity_id
_entity_poly.type
_entity_poly.pdbx_seq_one_letter_code
_entity_poly.pdbx_strand_id
1 'polypeptide(L)'
;MRLRHRRPLVATGLGGALAAALLAGTVLAGTTPARAATLFADDFADGNHNGWSASGGSWRVAAVDGDPALTQSGASADARVRAGQTTWADYTVSARVRPGGFGPGGSAALAARAQGSTAYYYLALGGDGTLTLGLRDAATVRPLASTALAVATGTWYGLRLTVSGSTLTGAVDGAATLTASDGTYRTGQVGLVSRYAAASFDDVTVVTAPGGPDPTVSPTPTVSPTPGPTTPTPTPTVPPTTAPPTADPPAPPAGQPDGWASVPGLGVGTTTGGAGGPVVTVRDAAGFLDYIARPGPYVIQVAGTITLPTGSSDGMHDVTSDKTIVGLGDDATLAGGGLTIGLPVDDDVTAPPADAVHNVIIRNLHLTGATDDLINIQMFSHHIWIDHNSFSDGDDGAVDIKRGSDHVTVSWNHFFDHTKTLLLGHDEDAGAQDTGRLRVTYHHNFFDRSDQRNPRVRFSAMTHVYNNYYYDNSYGVASTYDAAVLMENNYFYSVNNPGRVVFSGDQGRIVERGNILVDCNHAIETRGTVPEPRQFYGYRLDPAADVPTVVPAGAGAGKLG
;
A
#
# COMPACT_ATOMS: atom_id res chain seq x y z
N MET A 1 44.50 -52.61 37.74
CA MET A 1 44.26 -54.05 37.53
C MET A 1 43.97 -54.24 36.04
N ARG A 2 44.96 -54.25 35.13
CA ARG A 2 45.80 -55.38 34.69
C ARG A 2 45.02 -56.69 34.42
N LEU A 3 45.11 -57.12 33.15
CA LEU A 3 45.12 -58.51 32.64
C LEU A 3 43.71 -59.12 32.43
N ARG A 4 43.39 -59.89 31.36
CA ARG A 4 44.20 -60.62 30.36
C ARG A 4 43.25 -61.23 29.30
N HIS A 5 43.65 -61.26 28.01
CA HIS A 5 43.89 -62.46 27.15
C HIS A 5 42.68 -63.38 26.85
N ARG A 6 42.49 -64.04 25.70
CA ARG A 6 43.25 -64.32 24.46
C ARG A 6 42.27 -65.03 23.50
N ARG A 7 42.43 -64.86 22.18
CA ARG A 7 41.91 -65.77 21.12
C ARG A 7 42.68 -67.10 21.11
N PRO A 8 42.15 -68.20 20.52
CA PRO A 8 42.58 -68.68 19.17
C PRO A 8 41.41 -69.21 18.26
N LEU A 9 41.41 -69.08 16.91
CA LEU A 9 41.99 -69.95 15.82
C LEU A 9 41.29 -71.33 15.71
N VAL A 10 40.80 -71.89 14.57
CA VAL A 10 41.34 -72.20 13.20
C VAL A 10 40.16 -72.69 12.30
N ALA A 11 39.97 -72.20 11.05
CA ALA A 11 40.15 -72.84 9.71
C ALA A 11 39.45 -74.23 9.48
N THR A 12 38.87 -74.65 8.33
CA THR A 12 39.15 -74.54 6.87
C THR A 12 38.00 -75.18 6.05
N GLY A 13 37.87 -74.83 4.74
CA GLY A 13 37.37 -75.73 3.67
C GLY A 13 36.09 -75.28 2.94
N LEU A 14 36.17 -74.57 1.81
CA LEU A 14 36.11 -75.04 0.39
C LEU A 14 34.87 -75.84 -0.03
N GLY A 15 34.13 -75.32 -1.03
CA GLY A 15 33.16 -76.07 -1.82
C GLY A 15 32.16 -75.15 -2.55
N GLY A 16 32.35 -74.94 -3.85
CA GLY A 16 31.56 -74.00 -4.64
C GLY A 16 30.17 -74.50 -5.05
N ALA A 17 29.30 -73.54 -5.39
CA ALA A 17 28.22 -73.70 -6.34
C ALA A 17 27.87 -72.30 -6.90
N LEU A 18 28.07 -72.12 -8.21
CA LEU A 18 27.55 -70.97 -8.95
C LEU A 18 26.01 -71.03 -8.91
N ALA A 19 25.39 -70.04 -8.29
CA ALA A 19 23.99 -69.71 -8.50
C ALA A 19 23.89 -68.20 -8.76
N ALA A 20 23.61 -67.83 -10.00
CA ALA A 20 23.30 -66.46 -10.37
C ALA A 20 21.93 -66.09 -9.77
N ALA A 21 21.94 -65.44 -8.61
CA ALA A 21 20.78 -64.77 -8.05
C ALA A 21 20.86 -63.29 -8.43
N LEU A 22 19.86 -62.81 -9.18
CA LEU A 22 19.62 -61.38 -9.36
C LEU A 22 19.44 -60.74 -7.98
N LEU A 23 20.45 -60.00 -7.52
CA LEU A 23 20.30 -59.04 -6.44
C LEU A 23 19.54 -57.83 -7.00
N ALA A 24 18.21 -57.87 -6.88
CA ALA A 24 17.43 -56.65 -6.86
C ALA A 24 17.92 -55.83 -5.65
N GLY A 25 18.67 -54.76 -5.93
CA GLY A 25 19.02 -53.78 -4.92
C GLY A 25 17.74 -53.15 -4.40
N THR A 26 17.26 -53.62 -3.25
CA THR A 26 16.32 -52.85 -2.43
C THR A 26 17.09 -51.65 -1.91
N VAL A 27 17.03 -50.56 -2.66
CA VAL A 27 17.20 -49.23 -2.10
C VAL A 27 16.08 -49.11 -1.07
N LEU A 28 16.39 -49.35 0.21
CA LEU A 28 15.59 -48.76 1.28
C LEU A 28 15.75 -47.26 1.08
N ALA A 29 14.81 -46.67 0.34
CA ALA A 29 14.55 -45.25 0.42
C ALA A 29 14.17 -44.99 1.86
N GLY A 30 15.16 -44.61 2.68
CA GLY A 30 14.89 -43.97 3.95
C GLY A 30 14.05 -42.76 3.60
N THR A 31 12.75 -42.83 3.88
CA THR A 31 11.88 -41.66 3.86
C THR A 31 12.42 -40.75 4.94
N THR A 32 13.31 -39.84 4.57
CA THR A 32 13.55 -38.64 5.37
C THR A 32 12.16 -38.03 5.56
N PRO A 33 11.66 -37.88 6.80
CA PRO A 33 10.37 -37.22 7.00
C PRO A 33 10.47 -35.86 6.31
N ALA A 34 9.55 -35.59 5.39
CA ALA A 34 9.46 -34.29 4.74
C ALA A 34 9.32 -33.24 5.84
N ARG A 35 10.38 -32.46 6.06
CA ARG A 35 10.38 -31.41 7.07
C ARG A 35 9.55 -30.28 6.50
N ALA A 36 8.43 -29.94 7.14
CA ALA A 36 7.64 -28.79 6.75
C ALA A 36 8.54 -27.54 6.78
N ALA A 37 8.60 -26.80 5.66
CA ALA A 37 9.37 -25.58 5.57
C ALA A 37 8.63 -24.46 6.33
N THR A 38 9.35 -23.70 7.16
CA THR A 38 8.81 -22.48 7.77
C THR A 38 8.69 -21.42 6.69
N LEU A 39 7.46 -20.96 6.43
CA LEU A 39 7.13 -19.91 5.48
C LEU A 39 7.24 -18.52 6.13
N PHE A 40 6.91 -18.42 7.41
CA PHE A 40 6.93 -17.18 8.18
C PHE A 40 6.93 -17.50 9.68
N ALA A 41 7.55 -16.63 10.47
CA ALA A 41 7.48 -16.67 11.92
C ALA A 41 7.62 -15.26 12.49
N ASP A 42 6.96 -15.02 13.61
CA ASP A 42 7.09 -13.78 14.37
C ASP A 42 6.79 -14.04 15.85
N ASP A 43 7.73 -13.70 16.72
CA ASP A 43 7.63 -13.78 18.18
C ASP A 43 7.53 -12.39 18.82
N PHE A 44 7.46 -11.33 18.00
CA PHE A 44 7.39 -9.92 18.41
C PHE A 44 8.50 -9.47 19.37
N ALA A 45 9.59 -10.25 19.50
CA ALA A 45 10.66 -9.98 20.44
C ALA A 45 11.50 -8.75 20.08
N ASP A 46 11.42 -8.32 18.82
CA ASP A 46 12.05 -7.12 18.30
C ASP A 46 11.27 -5.82 18.59
N GLY A 47 10.17 -5.93 19.33
CA GLY A 47 9.40 -4.79 19.82
C GLY A 47 8.51 -4.12 18.77
N ASN A 48 8.38 -4.71 17.58
CA ASN A 48 7.55 -4.19 16.51
C ASN A 48 6.73 -5.31 15.84
N HIS A 49 5.82 -4.93 14.94
CA HIS A 49 5.03 -5.88 14.16
C HIS A 49 5.24 -5.62 12.66
N ASN A 50 6.47 -5.27 12.28
CA ASN A 50 6.82 -5.03 10.89
C ASN A 50 6.56 -6.29 10.06
N GLY A 51 6.08 -6.11 8.84
CA GLY A 51 5.62 -7.23 7.99
C GLY A 51 4.18 -7.69 8.27
N TRP A 52 3.49 -7.04 9.22
CA TRP A 52 2.05 -7.19 9.41
C TRP A 52 1.28 -5.94 8.94
N SER A 53 0.26 -6.15 8.10
CA SER A 53 -0.65 -5.09 7.65
C SER A 53 -1.93 -5.08 8.50
N ALA A 54 -2.14 -4.00 9.26
CA ALA A 54 -3.30 -3.83 10.13
C ALA A 54 -4.56 -3.36 9.40
N SER A 55 -5.74 -3.70 9.93
CA SER A 55 -7.04 -3.17 9.50
C SER A 55 -7.99 -3.10 10.69
N GLY A 56 -8.23 -1.86 11.16
CA GLY A 56 -9.01 -1.57 12.36
C GLY A 56 -8.30 -1.94 13.67
N GLY A 57 -8.77 -1.33 14.76
CA GLY A 57 -8.17 -1.50 16.09
C GLY A 57 -6.88 -0.69 16.30
N SER A 58 -6.31 -0.83 17.48
CA SER A 58 -5.03 -0.22 17.86
C SER A 58 -4.04 -1.34 18.18
N TRP A 59 -3.15 -1.61 17.24
CA TRP A 59 -2.16 -2.68 17.32
C TRP A 59 -0.82 -2.12 17.79
N ARG A 60 -0.22 -2.75 18.79
CA ARG A 60 1.14 -2.43 19.24
C ARG A 60 1.77 -3.65 19.87
N VAL A 61 3.08 -3.77 19.78
CA VAL A 61 3.81 -4.69 20.64
C VAL A 61 3.89 -4.09 22.04
N ALA A 62 3.52 -4.88 23.05
CA ALA A 62 3.59 -4.47 24.45
C ALA A 62 3.92 -5.68 25.33
N ALA A 63 4.47 -5.41 26.51
CA ALA A 63 4.75 -6.46 27.48
C ALA A 63 3.45 -7.09 28.01
N VAL A 64 3.33 -8.41 27.88
CA VAL A 64 2.25 -9.25 28.39
C VAL A 64 2.88 -10.36 29.22
N ASP A 65 2.59 -10.39 30.52
CA ASP A 65 3.19 -11.32 31.48
C ASP A 65 4.74 -11.26 31.53
N GLY A 66 5.33 -10.14 31.09
CA GLY A 66 6.78 -9.90 31.10
C GLY A 66 7.46 -10.01 29.74
N ASP A 67 6.80 -10.62 28.76
CA ASP A 67 7.34 -10.85 27.42
C ASP A 67 6.63 -9.96 26.38
N PRO A 68 7.33 -9.50 25.32
CA PRO A 68 6.69 -8.73 24.26
C PRO A 68 5.71 -9.60 23.47
N ALA A 69 4.51 -9.07 23.23
CA ALA A 69 3.49 -9.70 22.40
C ALA A 69 2.75 -8.65 21.59
N LEU A 70 2.23 -9.02 20.42
CA LEU A 70 1.36 -8.13 19.66
C LEU A 70 0.01 -8.01 20.36
N THR A 71 -0.37 -6.79 20.72
CA THR A 71 -1.58 -6.49 21.48
C THR A 71 -2.57 -5.68 20.68
N GLN A 72 -3.85 -6.05 20.81
CA GLN A 72 -5.00 -5.26 20.46
C GLN A 72 -5.73 -4.91 21.76
N SER A 73 -5.89 -3.61 22.05
CA SER A 73 -6.41 -3.14 23.35
C SER A 73 -7.89 -2.76 23.38
N GLY A 74 -8.63 -2.81 22.26
CA GLY A 74 -10.00 -2.31 22.16
C GLY A 74 -11.04 -3.40 21.90
N ALA A 75 -11.97 -3.64 22.83
CA ALA A 75 -13.02 -4.66 22.68
C ALA A 75 -14.23 -4.24 21.81
N SER A 76 -14.18 -3.09 21.15
CA SER A 76 -15.28 -2.55 20.32
C SER A 76 -15.00 -2.57 18.82
N ALA A 77 -13.76 -2.87 18.40
CA ALA A 77 -13.37 -2.85 17.00
C ALA A 77 -13.43 -4.25 16.37
N ASP A 78 -13.80 -4.31 15.09
CA ASP A 78 -13.50 -5.46 14.23
C ASP A 78 -12.06 -5.27 13.72
N ALA A 79 -11.09 -5.77 14.47
CA ALA A 79 -9.67 -5.52 14.25
C ALA A 79 -8.98 -6.76 13.71
N ARG A 80 -8.00 -6.58 12.83
CA ARG A 80 -7.14 -7.66 12.33
C ARG A 80 -5.79 -7.15 11.86
N VAL A 81 -4.81 -8.04 11.86
CA VAL A 81 -3.52 -7.87 11.17
C VAL A 81 -3.28 -9.08 10.28
N ARG A 82 -2.58 -8.90 9.16
CA ARG A 82 -2.25 -9.98 8.22
C ARG A 82 -0.78 -9.94 7.84
N ALA A 83 -0.19 -11.10 7.57
CA ALA A 83 1.19 -11.22 7.14
C ALA A 83 1.36 -12.41 6.18
N GLY A 84 2.50 -12.45 5.50
CA GLY A 84 2.81 -13.50 4.55
C GLY A 84 2.23 -13.28 3.15
N GLN A 85 2.32 -14.31 2.31
CA GLN A 85 2.03 -14.20 0.87
C GLN A 85 0.61 -14.71 0.53
N THR A 86 -0.02 -14.08 -0.46
CA THR A 86 -1.36 -14.46 -0.96
C THR A 86 -1.35 -15.77 -1.76
N THR A 87 -0.17 -16.22 -2.20
CA THR A 87 0.03 -17.44 -2.99
C THR A 87 0.10 -18.71 -2.14
N TRP A 88 0.23 -18.60 -0.82
CA TRP A 88 0.31 -19.77 0.04
C TRP A 88 -0.98 -20.58 -0.01
N ALA A 89 -0.89 -21.80 -0.55
CA ALA A 89 -2.02 -22.68 -0.74
C ALA A 89 -2.28 -23.55 0.48
N ASP A 90 -1.33 -24.44 0.78
CA ASP A 90 -1.48 -25.46 1.81
C ASP A 90 -0.45 -25.25 2.92
N TYR A 91 -0.93 -24.83 4.09
CA TYR A 91 -0.06 -24.51 5.22
C TYR A 91 -0.77 -24.68 6.56
N THR A 92 0.02 -24.63 7.62
CA THR A 92 -0.45 -24.53 8.99
C THR A 92 0.03 -23.24 9.61
N VAL A 93 -0.89 -22.40 10.09
CA VAL A 93 -0.58 -21.27 10.98
C VAL A 93 -0.80 -21.69 12.42
N SER A 94 0.13 -21.35 13.31
CA SER A 94 0.01 -21.54 14.75
C SER A 94 0.41 -20.25 15.47
N ALA A 95 -0.22 -19.95 16.61
CA ALA A 95 0.22 -18.88 17.51
C ALA A 95 -0.32 -19.12 18.92
N ARG A 96 0.31 -18.53 19.92
CA ARG A 96 -0.30 -18.30 21.24
C ARG A 96 -1.26 -17.13 21.14
N VAL A 97 -2.45 -17.29 21.70
CA VAL A 97 -3.51 -16.27 21.72
C VAL A 97 -4.05 -16.11 23.14
N ARG A 98 -4.07 -14.88 23.66
CA ARG A 98 -4.57 -14.54 25.00
C ARG A 98 -5.69 -13.50 24.92
N PRO A 99 -6.96 -13.91 25.03
CA PRO A 99 -8.07 -12.97 25.10
C PRO A 99 -7.99 -12.11 26.38
N GLY A 100 -8.03 -10.78 26.23
CA GLY A 100 -8.07 -9.81 27.33
C GLY A 100 -9.48 -9.42 27.77
N GLY A 101 -10.47 -9.57 26.88
CA GLY A 101 -11.88 -9.29 27.15
C GLY A 101 -12.73 -9.36 25.88
N PHE A 102 -14.02 -9.61 26.03
CA PHE A 102 -14.96 -9.74 24.90
C PHE A 102 -16.12 -8.73 25.02
N GLY A 103 -16.38 -8.01 23.94
CA GLY A 103 -17.66 -7.35 23.71
C GLY A 103 -18.72 -8.33 23.20
N PRO A 104 -19.96 -7.87 22.94
CA PRO A 104 -21.03 -8.71 22.42
C PRO A 104 -20.65 -9.40 21.10
N GLY A 105 -20.71 -10.74 21.07
CA GLY A 105 -20.30 -11.54 19.90
C GLY A 105 -18.79 -11.50 19.62
N GLY A 106 -17.98 -11.14 20.62
CA GLY A 106 -16.55 -10.97 20.49
C GLY A 106 -15.77 -12.28 20.38
N SER A 107 -14.64 -12.25 19.67
CA SER A 107 -13.73 -13.37 19.52
C SER A 107 -12.29 -12.95 19.23
N ALA A 108 -11.33 -13.79 19.62
CA ALA A 108 -9.93 -13.70 19.25
C ALA A 108 -9.54 -14.93 18.41
N ALA A 109 -8.87 -14.75 17.28
CA ALA A 109 -8.75 -15.82 16.29
C ALA A 109 -7.45 -15.78 15.49
N LEU A 110 -7.08 -16.94 14.93
CA LEU A 110 -6.18 -17.03 13.78
C LEU A 110 -6.99 -16.95 12.49
N ALA A 111 -6.41 -16.36 11.46
CA ALA A 111 -6.91 -16.39 10.09
C ALA A 111 -5.94 -17.14 9.16
N ALA A 112 -6.50 -17.85 8.19
CA ALA A 112 -5.77 -18.51 7.12
C ALA A 112 -6.47 -18.29 5.78
N ARG A 113 -5.70 -18.38 4.70
CA ARG A 113 -6.08 -18.06 3.32
C ARG A 113 -6.79 -16.72 3.21
N ALA A 114 -6.29 -15.74 3.96
CA ALA A 114 -6.86 -14.41 3.94
C ALA A 114 -6.63 -13.77 2.57
N GLN A 115 -7.72 -13.41 1.89
CA GLN A 115 -7.73 -12.59 0.67
C GLN A 115 -7.64 -11.11 1.04
N GLY A 116 -8.12 -10.74 2.23
CA GLY A 116 -8.15 -9.36 2.72
C GLY A 116 -8.68 -9.29 4.14
N SER A 117 -9.08 -8.10 4.58
CA SER A 117 -9.59 -7.87 5.94
C SER A 117 -10.98 -8.45 6.19
N THR A 118 -11.72 -8.85 5.16
CA THR A 118 -13.09 -9.36 5.30
C THR A 118 -13.31 -10.69 4.59
N ALA A 119 -12.25 -11.34 4.12
CA ALA A 119 -12.33 -12.59 3.36
C ALA A 119 -11.23 -13.55 3.82
N TYR A 120 -11.56 -14.53 4.67
CA TYR A 120 -10.60 -15.51 5.23
C TYR A 120 -11.30 -16.68 5.93
N TYR A 121 -10.60 -17.81 6.09
CA TYR A 121 -10.96 -18.80 7.10
C TYR A 121 -10.43 -18.40 8.45
N TYR A 122 -11.14 -18.74 9.53
CA TYR A 122 -10.71 -18.42 10.89
C TYR A 122 -10.89 -19.58 11.86
N LEU A 123 -10.03 -19.61 12.87
CA LEU A 123 -10.20 -20.43 14.08
C LEU A 123 -10.28 -19.49 15.28
N ALA A 124 -11.46 -19.38 15.88
CA ALA A 124 -11.78 -18.36 16.87
C ALA A 124 -12.09 -18.94 18.25
N LEU A 125 -11.51 -18.30 19.27
CA LEU A 125 -11.94 -18.38 20.67
C LEU A 125 -13.06 -17.34 20.88
N GLY A 126 -14.29 -17.80 21.06
CA GLY A 126 -15.46 -16.96 21.26
C GLY A 126 -15.70 -16.64 22.73
N GLY A 127 -16.12 -15.40 23.02
CA GLY A 127 -16.57 -14.99 24.35
C GLY A 127 -17.88 -15.68 24.79
N ASP A 128 -18.54 -16.38 23.86
CA ASP A 128 -19.71 -17.24 24.11
C ASP A 128 -19.35 -18.65 24.59
N GLY A 129 -18.06 -18.94 24.82
CA GLY A 129 -17.60 -20.25 25.28
C GLY A 129 -17.52 -21.28 24.17
N THR A 130 -17.17 -20.85 22.96
CA THR A 130 -17.01 -21.73 21.79
C THR A 130 -15.63 -21.63 21.17
N LEU A 131 -15.15 -22.76 20.63
CA LEU A 131 -14.14 -22.77 19.58
C LEU A 131 -14.88 -22.89 18.24
N THR A 132 -14.63 -21.97 17.33
CA THR A 132 -15.32 -21.93 16.03
C THR A 132 -14.31 -21.93 14.89
N LEU A 133 -14.42 -22.91 14.00
CA LEU A 133 -13.80 -22.91 12.67
C LEU A 133 -14.82 -22.36 11.68
N GLY A 134 -14.50 -21.28 10.97
CA GLY A 134 -15.46 -20.61 10.11
C GLY A 134 -14.86 -19.93 8.90
N LEU A 135 -15.74 -19.35 8.11
CA LEU A 135 -15.43 -18.54 6.94
C LEU A 135 -16.00 -17.14 7.16
N ARG A 136 -15.19 -16.14 6.89
CA ARG A 136 -15.65 -14.78 6.64
C ARG A 136 -15.55 -14.50 5.15
N ASP A 137 -16.64 -14.01 4.55
CA ASP A 137 -16.71 -13.60 3.16
C ASP A 137 -17.47 -12.26 3.07
N ALA A 138 -16.70 -11.19 2.90
CA ALA A 138 -17.12 -9.81 3.06
C ALA A 138 -17.83 -9.56 4.41
N ALA A 139 -19.10 -9.14 4.36
CA ALA A 139 -19.93 -8.89 5.54
C ALA A 139 -20.46 -10.19 6.18
N THR A 140 -20.40 -11.32 5.46
CA THR A 140 -20.94 -12.60 5.93
C THR A 140 -19.92 -13.31 6.79
N VAL A 141 -20.30 -13.68 8.02
CA VAL A 141 -19.50 -14.53 8.90
C VAL A 141 -20.28 -15.81 9.16
N ARG A 142 -19.75 -16.95 8.74
CA ARG A 142 -20.40 -18.26 8.92
C ARG A 142 -19.51 -19.26 9.68
N PRO A 143 -20.02 -19.92 10.73
CA PRO A 143 -19.36 -21.08 11.30
C PRO A 143 -19.46 -22.25 10.32
N LEU A 144 -18.36 -22.99 10.16
CA LEU A 144 -18.30 -24.24 9.41
C LEU A 144 -18.32 -25.45 10.35
N ALA A 145 -17.67 -25.32 11.50
CA ALA A 145 -17.73 -26.26 12.62
C ALA A 145 -17.52 -25.49 13.94
N SER A 146 -18.17 -25.93 15.01
CA SER A 146 -17.95 -25.37 16.34
C SER A 146 -18.05 -26.45 17.43
N THR A 147 -17.40 -26.21 18.55
CA THR A 147 -17.50 -27.03 19.77
C THR A 147 -17.45 -26.15 20.99
N ALA A 148 -17.97 -26.64 22.12
CA ALA A 148 -17.87 -25.94 23.39
C ALA A 148 -16.41 -25.90 23.85
N LEU A 149 -15.95 -24.72 24.28
CA LEU A 149 -14.64 -24.51 24.89
C LEU A 149 -14.76 -23.38 25.91
N ALA A 150 -14.48 -23.67 27.18
CA ALA A 150 -14.46 -22.64 28.20
C ALA A 150 -13.25 -21.73 28.00
N VAL A 151 -13.47 -20.53 27.44
CA VAL A 151 -12.42 -19.53 27.20
C VAL A 151 -12.32 -18.59 28.41
N ALA A 152 -11.31 -18.79 29.24
CA ALA A 152 -10.89 -17.85 30.28
C ALA A 152 -10.06 -16.70 29.68
N THR A 153 -10.40 -15.46 30.03
CA THR A 153 -9.59 -14.28 29.70
C THR A 153 -8.30 -14.27 30.51
N GLY A 154 -7.27 -13.61 29.99
CA GLY A 154 -5.95 -13.55 30.60
C GLY A 154 -5.15 -14.86 30.54
N THR A 155 -5.66 -15.87 29.84
CA THR A 155 -5.01 -17.18 29.66
C THR A 155 -4.52 -17.32 28.22
N TRP A 156 -3.28 -17.81 28.04
CA TRP A 156 -2.73 -18.15 26.73
C TRP A 156 -3.28 -19.50 26.25
N TYR A 157 -3.74 -19.54 25.00
CA TYR A 157 -4.15 -20.74 24.27
C TYR A 157 -3.26 -20.92 23.04
N GLY A 158 -2.79 -22.14 22.80
CA GLY A 158 -2.08 -22.48 21.57
C GLY A 158 -3.07 -22.82 20.46
N LEU A 159 -3.30 -21.91 19.52
CA LEU A 159 -4.14 -22.17 18.37
C LEU A 159 -3.33 -22.69 17.18
N ARG A 160 -3.93 -23.61 16.42
CA ARG A 160 -3.39 -24.14 15.17
C ARG A 160 -4.48 -24.26 14.12
N LEU A 161 -4.31 -23.62 12.96
CA LEU A 161 -5.20 -23.74 11.82
C LEU A 161 -4.45 -24.26 10.60
N THR A 162 -4.82 -25.46 10.16
CA THR A 162 -4.29 -26.12 8.96
C THR A 162 -5.27 -25.99 7.82
N VAL A 163 -4.80 -25.54 6.67
CA VAL A 163 -5.55 -25.44 5.42
C VAL A 163 -4.85 -26.28 4.36
N SER A 164 -5.54 -27.27 3.80
CA SER A 164 -4.97 -28.19 2.82
C SER A 164 -6.02 -28.59 1.80
N GLY A 165 -5.84 -28.22 0.53
CA GLY A 165 -6.87 -28.42 -0.48
C GLY A 165 -8.16 -27.69 -0.11
N SER A 166 -9.26 -28.41 0.15
CA SER A 166 -10.51 -27.85 0.71
C SER A 166 -10.71 -28.22 2.18
N THR A 167 -9.80 -28.96 2.78
CA THR A 167 -9.89 -29.41 4.17
C THR A 167 -9.30 -28.35 5.09
N LEU A 168 -10.06 -28.01 6.12
CA LEU A 168 -9.69 -27.06 7.16
C LEU A 168 -9.69 -27.81 8.48
N THR A 169 -8.59 -27.72 9.24
CA THR A 169 -8.46 -28.38 10.53
C THR A 169 -7.97 -27.37 11.57
N GLY A 170 -8.81 -27.07 12.54
CA GLY A 170 -8.49 -26.18 13.65
C GLY A 170 -8.23 -26.96 14.92
N ALA A 171 -7.23 -26.58 15.70
CA ALA A 171 -6.96 -27.17 17.01
C ALA A 171 -6.58 -26.12 18.07
N VAL A 172 -6.86 -26.45 19.33
CA VAL A 172 -6.42 -25.69 20.50
C VAL A 172 -5.69 -26.61 21.48
N ASP A 173 -4.56 -26.14 22.00
CA ASP A 173 -3.69 -26.81 22.99
C ASP A 173 -3.33 -28.25 22.64
N GLY A 174 -3.25 -28.55 21.33
CA GLY A 174 -2.86 -29.85 20.79
C GLY A 174 -3.90 -30.98 20.96
N ALA A 175 -5.11 -30.71 21.48
CA ALA A 175 -6.06 -31.77 21.85
C ALA A 175 -7.44 -31.66 21.18
N ALA A 176 -8.10 -30.50 21.22
CA ALA A 176 -9.40 -30.34 20.57
C ALA A 176 -9.21 -30.08 19.08
N THR A 177 -9.90 -30.82 18.21
CA THR A 177 -9.79 -30.68 16.74
C THR A 177 -11.16 -30.49 16.11
N LEU A 178 -11.33 -29.40 15.36
CA LEU A 178 -12.46 -29.16 14.45
C LEU A 178 -12.00 -29.44 13.03
N THR A 179 -12.82 -30.12 12.24
CA THR A 179 -12.57 -30.29 10.80
C THR A 179 -13.78 -29.85 10.00
N ALA A 180 -13.54 -29.12 8.91
CA ALA A 180 -14.55 -28.74 7.94
C ALA A 180 -13.99 -28.88 6.52
N SER A 181 -14.88 -28.89 5.53
CA SER A 181 -14.51 -28.81 4.12
C SER A 181 -15.15 -27.60 3.47
N ASP A 182 -14.32 -26.72 2.93
CA ASP A 182 -14.76 -25.52 2.21
C ASP A 182 -13.69 -25.15 1.17
N GLY A 183 -14.13 -24.80 -0.04
CA GLY A 183 -13.24 -24.52 -1.18
C GLY A 183 -13.26 -23.07 -1.64
N THR A 184 -13.93 -22.17 -0.91
CA THR A 184 -14.10 -20.76 -1.27
C THR A 184 -12.75 -20.05 -1.41
N TYR A 185 -11.80 -20.28 -0.49
CA TYR A 185 -10.44 -19.76 -0.60
C TYR A 185 -9.42 -20.90 -0.70
N ARG A 186 -8.58 -20.85 -1.73
CA ARG A 186 -7.57 -21.91 -2.02
C ARG A 186 -6.15 -21.50 -1.70
N THR A 187 -5.88 -20.20 -1.67
CA THR A 187 -4.60 -19.61 -1.28
C THR A 187 -4.84 -18.42 -0.38
N GLY A 188 -3.83 -17.86 0.28
CA GLY A 188 -3.94 -16.56 0.93
C GLY A 188 -3.07 -16.42 2.18
N GLN A 189 -3.00 -15.20 2.69
CA GLN A 189 -2.15 -14.80 3.82
C GLN A 189 -2.61 -15.42 5.16
N VAL A 190 -1.74 -15.32 6.17
CA VAL A 190 -2.13 -15.57 7.57
C VAL A 190 -2.61 -14.29 8.23
N GLY A 191 -3.33 -14.41 9.34
CA GLY A 191 -3.72 -13.23 10.12
C GLY A 191 -4.03 -13.52 11.58
N LEU A 192 -4.06 -12.45 12.35
CA LEU A 192 -4.50 -12.42 13.74
C LEU A 192 -5.71 -11.51 13.81
N VAL A 193 -6.78 -11.97 14.45
CA VAL A 193 -8.08 -11.30 14.41
C VAL A 193 -8.58 -11.08 15.83
N SER A 194 -9.00 -9.85 16.11
CA SER A 194 -9.67 -9.46 17.34
C SER A 194 -10.99 -8.80 16.96
N ARG A 195 -12.06 -9.60 16.88
CA ARG A 195 -13.40 -9.11 16.55
C ARG A 195 -14.12 -8.77 17.84
N TYR A 196 -14.35 -7.50 18.11
CA TYR A 196 -14.99 -7.02 19.35
C TYR A 196 -14.35 -7.65 20.60
N ALA A 197 -13.03 -7.76 20.60
CA ALA A 197 -12.27 -8.35 21.70
C ALA A 197 -10.97 -7.56 21.89
N ALA A 198 -10.48 -7.53 23.12
CA ALA A 198 -9.07 -7.24 23.37
C ALA A 198 -8.32 -8.57 23.37
N ALA A 199 -7.13 -8.63 22.78
CA ALA A 199 -6.35 -9.87 22.68
C ALA A 199 -4.85 -9.61 22.51
N SER A 200 -4.04 -10.57 22.92
CA SER A 200 -2.60 -10.61 22.69
C SER A 200 -2.22 -11.86 21.92
N PHE A 201 -1.20 -11.73 21.06
CA PHE A 201 -0.74 -12.79 20.16
C PHE A 201 0.77 -12.88 20.20
N ASP A 202 1.27 -14.10 20.17
CA ASP A 202 2.71 -14.39 20.28
C ASP A 202 3.06 -15.74 19.62
N ASP A 203 4.33 -15.99 19.36
CA ASP A 203 4.86 -17.22 18.73
C ASP A 203 4.13 -17.62 17.44
N VAL A 204 3.92 -16.67 16.53
CA VAL A 204 3.33 -16.96 15.23
C VAL A 204 4.31 -17.80 14.43
N THR A 205 3.83 -18.93 13.90
CA THR A 205 4.58 -19.77 12.97
C THR A 205 3.69 -20.24 11.84
N VAL A 206 4.23 -20.20 10.63
CA VAL A 206 3.59 -20.69 9.41
C VAL A 206 4.49 -21.72 8.77
N VAL A 207 3.98 -22.92 8.57
CA VAL A 207 4.73 -24.02 7.95
C VAL A 207 3.95 -24.63 6.81
N THR A 208 4.63 -25.07 5.75
CA THR A 208 3.99 -25.82 4.65
C THR A 208 3.26 -27.04 5.20
N ALA A 209 2.02 -27.28 4.76
CA ALA A 209 1.31 -28.49 5.17
C ALA A 209 2.01 -29.72 4.54
N PRO A 210 2.14 -30.86 5.26
CA PRO A 210 2.69 -32.06 4.66
C PRO A 210 1.78 -32.55 3.53
N GLY A 211 2.18 -32.33 2.26
CA GLY A 211 1.47 -32.86 1.08
C GLY A 211 1.32 -31.94 -0.14
N GLY A 212 1.74 -30.67 -0.11
CA GLY A 212 1.67 -29.78 -1.27
C GLY A 212 2.94 -29.82 -2.15
N PRO A 213 2.87 -29.56 -3.47
CA PRO A 213 4.06 -29.45 -4.31
C PRO A 213 4.91 -28.23 -3.89
N ASP A 214 6.22 -28.43 -3.84
CA ASP A 214 7.25 -27.41 -3.56
C ASP A 214 7.20 -26.27 -4.61
N PRO A 215 7.23 -24.97 -4.24
CA PRO A 215 7.07 -23.87 -5.18
C PRO A 215 8.27 -23.57 -6.10
N THR A 216 9.12 -24.56 -6.41
CA THR A 216 10.40 -24.34 -7.12
C THR A 216 10.42 -24.67 -8.62
N VAL A 217 9.28 -24.91 -9.29
CA VAL A 217 9.30 -25.21 -10.74
C VAL A 217 8.48 -24.21 -11.55
N SER A 218 9.21 -23.31 -12.23
CA SER A 218 8.71 -22.44 -13.29
C SER A 218 8.34 -23.28 -14.53
N PRO A 219 7.12 -23.17 -15.10
CA PRO A 219 6.80 -23.85 -16.35
C PRO A 219 7.12 -22.97 -17.57
N THR A 220 7.89 -23.54 -18.48
CA THR A 220 8.10 -23.08 -19.87
C THR A 220 6.77 -23.03 -20.64
N PRO A 221 6.52 -22.03 -21.52
CA PRO A 221 5.22 -21.88 -22.17
C PRO A 221 4.99 -22.95 -23.24
N THR A 222 3.83 -23.59 -23.20
CA THR A 222 3.34 -24.47 -24.27
C THR A 222 2.25 -23.73 -25.04
N VAL A 223 2.41 -23.67 -26.36
CA VAL A 223 1.48 -23.10 -27.33
C VAL A 223 0.19 -23.92 -27.34
N SER A 224 -0.98 -23.26 -27.32
CA SER A 224 -2.29 -23.92 -27.47
C SER A 224 -3.08 -23.29 -28.64
N PRO A 225 -3.94 -24.04 -29.34
CA PRO A 225 -4.39 -23.72 -30.70
C PRO A 225 -5.67 -22.87 -30.77
N THR A 226 -5.84 -22.26 -31.95
CA THR A 226 -6.91 -21.40 -32.44
C THR A 226 -8.34 -21.93 -32.21
N PRO A 227 -9.31 -21.09 -31.77
CA PRO A 227 -10.75 -21.37 -31.88
C PRO A 227 -11.34 -20.85 -33.19
N GLY A 228 -12.21 -21.66 -33.81
CA GLY A 228 -13.00 -21.32 -34.99
C GLY A 228 -14.18 -20.37 -34.72
N PRO A 229 -14.89 -19.92 -35.77
CA PRO A 229 -15.71 -18.71 -35.72
C PRO A 229 -17.13 -18.98 -35.20
N THR A 230 -17.65 -18.09 -34.35
CA THR A 230 -19.08 -18.00 -34.03
C THR A 230 -19.64 -16.65 -34.47
N THR A 231 -20.79 -16.71 -35.14
CA THR A 231 -21.61 -15.64 -35.72
C THR A 231 -21.99 -14.52 -34.73
N PRO A 232 -22.01 -13.24 -35.16
CA PRO A 232 -22.36 -12.11 -34.28
C PRO A 232 -23.87 -11.87 -34.16
N THR A 233 -24.30 -11.49 -32.96
CA THR A 233 -25.62 -10.90 -32.63
C THR A 233 -25.48 -9.36 -32.65
N PRO A 234 -26.45 -8.58 -33.15
CA PRO A 234 -26.25 -7.16 -33.45
C PRO A 234 -26.23 -6.25 -32.21
N THR A 235 -25.25 -5.34 -32.21
CA THR A 235 -25.07 -4.22 -31.27
C THR A 235 -25.98 -3.03 -31.62
N PRO A 236 -26.59 -2.31 -30.65
CA PRO A 236 -27.34 -1.10 -30.93
C PRO A 236 -26.43 0.09 -31.28
N THR A 237 -26.81 0.83 -32.32
CA THR A 237 -26.12 1.98 -32.91
C THR A 237 -26.15 3.22 -32.00
N VAL A 238 -24.97 3.76 -31.66
CA VAL A 238 -24.80 5.11 -31.08
C VAL A 238 -24.41 6.10 -32.20
N PRO A 239 -24.93 7.34 -32.24
CA PRO A 239 -24.57 8.34 -33.26
C PRO A 239 -23.12 8.83 -33.12
N PRO A 240 -22.48 9.31 -34.20
CA PRO A 240 -21.04 9.56 -34.23
C PRO A 240 -20.68 10.84 -33.46
N THR A 241 -19.83 10.70 -32.43
CA THR A 241 -19.05 11.82 -31.88
C THR A 241 -17.80 11.98 -32.75
N THR A 242 -17.51 13.22 -33.13
CA THR A 242 -16.36 13.62 -33.96
C THR A 242 -15.05 13.01 -33.49
N ALA A 243 -14.26 12.48 -34.43
CA ALA A 243 -12.98 11.83 -34.18
C ALA A 243 -11.97 12.79 -33.49
N PRO A 244 -11.17 12.32 -32.51
CA PRO A 244 -10.07 13.09 -31.95
C PRO A 244 -8.97 13.33 -33.01
N PRO A 245 -8.16 14.40 -32.86
CA PRO A 245 -7.07 14.71 -33.79
C PRO A 245 -6.06 13.56 -33.86
N THR A 246 -5.55 13.32 -35.08
CA THR A 246 -4.80 12.14 -35.53
C THR A 246 -3.31 12.10 -35.17
N ALA A 247 -2.86 12.84 -34.15
CA ALA A 247 -1.51 12.73 -33.63
C ALA A 247 -1.44 13.11 -32.15
N ASP A 248 -0.84 12.24 -31.33
CA ASP A 248 -0.59 12.51 -29.92
C ASP A 248 0.40 13.69 -29.77
N PRO A 249 0.15 14.62 -28.83
CA PRO A 249 1.12 15.67 -28.55
C PRO A 249 2.44 15.07 -28.00
N PRO A 250 3.61 15.60 -28.41
CA PRO A 250 4.90 15.09 -27.96
C PRO A 250 5.05 15.24 -26.45
N ALA A 251 5.76 14.30 -25.83
CA ALA A 251 6.10 14.40 -24.41
C ALA A 251 7.01 15.61 -24.15
N PRO A 252 6.87 16.28 -23.00
CA PRO A 252 7.69 17.44 -22.66
C PRO A 252 9.16 17.05 -22.46
N PRO A 253 10.11 17.97 -22.73
CA PRO A 253 11.52 17.76 -22.44
C PRO A 253 11.76 17.57 -20.94
N ALA A 254 12.78 16.78 -20.59
CA ALA A 254 13.22 16.63 -19.20
C ALA A 254 13.51 17.99 -18.54
N GLY A 255 13.11 18.15 -17.29
CA GLY A 255 13.33 19.36 -16.50
C GLY A 255 12.33 20.49 -16.74
N GLN A 256 11.28 20.27 -17.53
CA GLN A 256 10.14 21.18 -17.67
C GLN A 256 8.89 20.61 -17.01
N PRO A 257 7.97 21.46 -16.52
CA PRO A 257 6.69 21.00 -16.01
C PRO A 257 5.89 20.30 -17.10
N ASP A 258 5.20 19.24 -16.70
CA ASP A 258 4.35 18.42 -17.53
C ASP A 258 2.96 18.28 -16.91
N GLY A 259 2.15 17.36 -17.43
CA GLY A 259 0.80 17.13 -16.95
C GLY A 259 -0.04 18.42 -16.92
N TRP A 260 -0.90 18.51 -15.91
CA TRP A 260 -1.80 19.65 -15.71
C TRP A 260 -1.08 20.96 -15.34
N ALA A 261 0.13 20.92 -14.78
CA ALA A 261 0.91 22.14 -14.51
C ALA A 261 1.41 22.81 -15.80
N SER A 262 1.55 22.02 -16.89
CA SER A 262 1.96 22.54 -18.18
C SER A 262 0.84 23.21 -18.99
N VAL A 263 -0.42 22.92 -18.66
CA VAL A 263 -1.59 23.32 -19.46
C VAL A 263 -1.91 24.80 -19.27
N PRO A 264 -2.11 25.60 -20.34
CA PRO A 264 -2.52 26.99 -20.23
C PRO A 264 -3.91 27.15 -19.59
N GLY A 265 -4.04 28.10 -18.66
CA GLY A 265 -5.31 28.43 -18.03
C GLY A 265 -5.19 29.59 -17.02
N LEU A 266 -6.31 30.21 -16.66
CA LEU A 266 -6.35 31.19 -15.56
C LEU A 266 -5.31 32.34 -15.67
N GLY A 267 -4.99 32.77 -16.90
CA GLY A 267 -4.01 33.82 -17.16
C GLY A 267 -2.54 33.36 -17.15
N VAL A 268 -2.27 32.08 -16.89
CA VAL A 268 -0.94 31.49 -16.92
C VAL A 268 -0.79 30.62 -18.17
N GLY A 269 0.30 30.81 -18.92
CA GLY A 269 0.57 30.04 -20.13
C GLY A 269 1.12 28.64 -19.84
N THR A 270 1.96 28.52 -18.81
CA THR A 270 2.53 27.27 -18.29
C THR A 270 3.23 27.57 -16.96
N THR A 271 3.43 26.59 -16.09
CA THR A 271 4.25 26.78 -14.88
C THR A 271 5.70 27.07 -15.24
N THR A 272 6.25 28.16 -14.70
CA THR A 272 7.65 28.58 -14.87
C THR A 272 8.33 28.93 -13.53
N GLY A 273 7.56 28.97 -12.45
CA GLY A 273 8.05 29.32 -11.12
C GLY A 273 8.64 30.73 -11.08
N GLY A 274 9.82 30.85 -10.49
CA GLY A 274 10.56 32.12 -10.40
C GLY A 274 11.46 32.43 -11.60
N ALA A 275 11.27 31.77 -12.74
CA ALA A 275 12.06 32.03 -13.94
C ALA A 275 12.03 33.52 -14.33
N GLY A 276 13.19 34.06 -14.71
CA GLY A 276 13.36 35.49 -15.00
C GLY A 276 13.53 36.38 -13.77
N GLY A 277 13.36 35.84 -12.56
CA GLY A 277 13.64 36.51 -11.29
C GLY A 277 15.06 36.33 -10.77
N PRO A 278 15.40 36.95 -9.63
CA PRO A 278 16.68 36.75 -8.96
C PRO A 278 16.86 35.31 -8.47
N VAL A 279 18.09 34.81 -8.58
CA VAL A 279 18.52 33.56 -7.95
C VAL A 279 19.17 33.89 -6.60
N VAL A 280 18.69 33.28 -5.53
CA VAL A 280 19.16 33.51 -4.16
C VAL A 280 19.44 32.17 -3.47
N THR A 281 20.48 32.10 -2.65
CA THR A 281 20.77 30.92 -1.83
C THR A 281 20.49 31.20 -0.37
N VAL A 282 19.61 30.41 0.24
CA VAL A 282 19.23 30.52 1.65
C VAL A 282 19.78 29.34 2.45
N ARG A 283 20.15 29.61 3.71
CA ARG A 283 20.77 28.64 4.64
C ARG A 283 20.15 28.64 6.03
N ASP A 284 19.16 29.50 6.25
CA ASP A 284 18.48 29.64 7.52
C ASP A 284 17.01 29.99 7.29
N ALA A 285 16.20 29.81 8.33
CA ALA A 285 14.76 30.01 8.27
C ALA A 285 14.40 31.48 7.98
N ALA A 286 15.14 32.43 8.54
CA ALA A 286 14.83 33.85 8.35
C ALA A 286 14.94 34.27 6.88
N GLY A 287 16.05 33.89 6.21
CA GLY A 287 16.23 34.15 4.78
C GLY A 287 15.23 33.40 3.92
N PHE A 288 14.97 32.11 4.22
CA PHE A 288 13.98 31.33 3.48
C PHE A 288 12.57 31.97 3.55
N LEU A 289 12.09 32.26 4.76
CA LEU A 289 10.76 32.83 4.99
C LEU A 289 10.59 34.21 4.36
N ASP A 290 11.63 35.05 4.38
CA ASP A 290 11.62 36.34 3.69
C ASP A 290 11.45 36.17 2.17
N TYR A 291 12.21 35.28 1.53
CA TYR A 291 12.15 35.14 0.07
C TYR A 291 10.86 34.48 -0.45
N ILE A 292 10.27 33.52 0.27
CA ILE A 292 8.99 32.90 -0.17
C ILE A 292 7.81 33.88 -0.11
N ALA A 293 7.87 34.85 0.81
CA ALA A 293 6.82 35.86 1.01
C ALA A 293 6.96 37.10 0.10
N ARG A 294 8.11 37.29 -0.56
CA ARG A 294 8.35 38.47 -1.41
C ARG A 294 7.52 38.45 -2.70
N PRO A 295 7.02 39.60 -3.15
CA PRO A 295 6.33 39.69 -4.44
C PRO A 295 7.30 39.46 -5.62
N GLY A 296 6.75 38.92 -6.71
CA GLY A 296 7.46 38.71 -7.97
C GLY A 296 8.33 37.46 -8.02
N PRO A 297 8.97 37.20 -9.17
CA PRO A 297 9.67 35.96 -9.43
C PRO A 297 10.94 35.81 -8.59
N TYR A 298 11.14 34.65 -7.95
CA TYR A 298 12.41 34.28 -7.29
C TYR A 298 12.75 32.80 -7.47
N VAL A 299 14.01 32.52 -7.77
CA VAL A 299 14.60 31.17 -7.65
C VAL A 299 15.34 31.08 -6.32
N ILE A 300 14.75 30.37 -5.38
CA ILE A 300 15.20 30.22 -4.00
C ILE A 300 15.90 28.86 -3.87
N GLN A 301 17.22 28.89 -3.82
CA GLN A 301 18.07 27.73 -3.65
C GLN A 301 18.27 27.44 -2.16
N VAL A 302 17.78 26.30 -1.67
CA VAL A 302 17.95 25.85 -0.28
C VAL A 302 19.25 25.06 -0.18
N ALA A 303 20.12 25.44 0.74
CA ALA A 303 21.39 24.75 0.98
C ALA A 303 21.45 24.17 2.39
N GLY A 304 21.65 22.85 2.49
CA GLY A 304 21.65 22.10 3.74
C GLY A 304 20.29 22.08 4.42
N THR A 305 20.27 21.85 5.73
CA THR A 305 19.05 21.77 6.54
C THR A 305 18.63 23.15 7.05
N ILE A 306 17.36 23.51 6.79
CA ILE A 306 16.69 24.66 7.39
C ILE A 306 15.54 24.15 8.27
N THR A 307 15.62 24.41 9.57
CA THR A 307 14.53 24.12 10.50
C THR A 307 13.56 25.29 10.51
N LEU A 308 12.36 25.08 9.99
CA LEU A 308 11.28 26.06 9.97
C LEU A 308 10.58 26.12 11.33
N PRO A 309 10.14 27.32 11.78
CA PRO A 309 9.43 27.46 13.04
C PRO A 309 8.10 26.70 13.06
N THR A 310 7.78 26.10 14.20
CA THR A 310 6.55 25.34 14.48
C THR A 310 5.67 25.99 15.57
N GLY A 311 5.93 27.25 15.92
CA GLY A 311 5.53 27.94 17.16
C GLY A 311 4.03 28.05 17.46
N SER A 312 3.52 29.26 17.72
CA SER A 312 2.12 29.46 18.21
C SER A 312 1.03 29.40 17.13
N SER A 313 1.36 28.92 15.93
CA SER A 313 0.44 28.63 14.82
C SER A 313 0.47 27.14 14.49
N ASP A 314 -0.16 26.72 13.38
CA ASP A 314 -0.08 25.37 12.80
C ASP A 314 1.33 25.00 12.29
N GLY A 315 2.27 25.94 12.23
CA GLY A 315 3.62 25.73 11.70
C GLY A 315 3.70 25.83 10.17
N MET A 316 2.67 26.34 9.51
CA MET A 316 2.60 26.53 8.07
C MET A 316 3.11 27.93 7.64
N HIS A 317 3.87 27.97 6.56
CA HIS A 317 4.49 29.20 6.05
C HIS A 317 4.03 29.52 4.62
N ASP A 318 3.50 30.73 4.43
CA ASP A 318 2.89 31.13 3.16
C ASP A 318 3.91 31.37 2.04
N VAL A 319 3.65 30.77 0.89
CA VAL A 319 4.40 30.95 -0.35
C VAL A 319 3.57 31.78 -1.32
N THR A 320 4.14 32.90 -1.78
CA THR A 320 3.49 33.77 -2.78
C THR A 320 3.75 33.29 -4.21
N SER A 321 3.06 33.91 -5.19
CA SER A 321 3.21 33.55 -6.61
C SER A 321 4.64 33.68 -7.15
N ASP A 322 4.89 33.02 -8.27
CA ASP A 322 6.13 33.13 -9.06
C ASP A 322 7.38 32.67 -8.27
N LYS A 323 7.33 31.47 -7.68
CA LYS A 323 8.45 30.94 -6.90
C LYS A 323 8.98 29.66 -7.49
N THR A 324 10.30 29.54 -7.55
CA THR A 324 10.98 28.25 -7.65
C THR A 324 11.74 28.03 -6.36
N ILE A 325 11.31 27.08 -5.55
CA ILE A 325 12.03 26.65 -4.35
C ILE A 325 12.73 25.35 -4.72
N VAL A 326 14.07 25.34 -4.70
CA VAL A 326 14.86 24.21 -5.16
C VAL A 326 15.99 23.88 -4.19
N GLY A 327 16.12 22.61 -3.81
CA GLY A 327 17.25 22.16 -3.01
C GLY A 327 18.54 22.05 -3.81
N LEU A 328 19.67 22.43 -3.21
CA LEU A 328 21.01 22.18 -3.75
C LEU A 328 21.56 20.86 -3.24
N GLY A 329 22.18 20.09 -4.13
CA GLY A 329 22.78 18.81 -3.77
C GLY A 329 21.71 17.74 -3.46
N ASP A 330 22.08 16.80 -2.59
CA ASP A 330 21.24 15.67 -2.17
C ASP A 330 20.79 15.77 -0.71
N ASP A 331 21.19 16.82 0.02
CA ASP A 331 20.96 16.99 1.46
C ASP A 331 20.10 18.22 1.83
N ALA A 332 19.64 19.00 0.85
CA ALA A 332 18.79 20.16 1.08
C ALA A 332 17.46 19.76 1.75
N THR A 333 17.24 20.25 2.96
CA THR A 333 16.15 19.79 3.84
C THR A 333 15.38 20.96 4.42
N LEU A 334 14.05 20.90 4.38
CA LEU A 334 13.15 21.72 5.19
C LEU A 334 12.56 20.83 6.29
N ALA A 335 12.81 21.18 7.55
CA ALA A 335 12.37 20.40 8.70
C ALA A 335 11.46 21.20 9.63
N GLY A 336 10.49 20.55 10.27
CA GLY A 336 9.70 21.12 11.36
C GLY A 336 8.42 21.83 10.92
N GLY A 337 8.51 22.88 10.12
CA GLY A 337 7.33 23.61 9.58
C GLY A 337 6.98 23.19 8.15
N GLY A 338 5.73 23.40 7.75
CA GLY A 338 5.22 23.12 6.40
C GLY A 338 5.05 24.38 5.53
N LEU A 339 4.63 24.19 4.29
CA LEU A 339 4.42 25.29 3.33
C LEU A 339 2.95 25.39 2.90
N THR A 340 2.38 26.59 2.94
CA THR A 340 1.06 26.87 2.36
C THR A 340 1.21 27.67 1.07
N ILE A 341 0.77 27.10 -0.04
CA ILE A 341 0.62 27.78 -1.32
C ILE A 341 -0.86 28.15 -1.45
N GLY A 342 -1.20 29.36 -1.01
CA GLY A 342 -2.55 29.87 -1.15
C GLY A 342 -2.87 31.08 -0.30
N LEU A 343 -4.03 31.65 -0.59
CA LEU A 343 -4.61 32.71 0.22
C LEU A 343 -5.16 32.16 1.55
N PRO A 344 -5.39 33.03 2.55
CA PRO A 344 -6.15 32.66 3.74
C PRO A 344 -7.49 32.03 3.37
N VAL A 345 -7.94 31.08 4.19
CA VAL A 345 -9.20 30.36 3.96
C VAL A 345 -10.38 31.33 4.01
N ASP A 346 -11.23 31.27 2.99
CA ASP A 346 -12.53 31.93 2.93
C ASP A 346 -13.54 31.00 2.24
N ASP A 347 -14.49 30.47 2.99
CA ASP A 347 -15.50 29.53 2.49
C ASP A 347 -16.57 30.21 1.62
N ASP A 348 -16.72 31.54 1.70
CA ASP A 348 -17.68 32.30 0.89
C ASP A 348 -17.18 32.52 -0.55
N VAL A 349 -15.88 32.39 -0.79
CA VAL A 349 -15.27 32.51 -2.12
C VAL A 349 -15.42 31.20 -2.88
N THR A 350 -16.25 31.19 -3.93
CA THR A 350 -16.56 29.98 -4.74
C THR A 350 -16.02 30.05 -6.18
N ALA A 351 -15.29 31.12 -6.51
CA ALA A 351 -14.63 31.31 -7.78
C ALA A 351 -13.20 31.84 -7.58
N PRO A 352 -12.24 31.53 -8.49
CA PRO A 352 -10.87 31.99 -8.38
C PRO A 352 -10.79 33.52 -8.25
N PRO A 353 -10.22 34.05 -7.15
CA PRO A 353 -9.95 35.47 -7.05
C PRO A 353 -8.78 35.86 -7.98
N ALA A 354 -8.70 37.13 -8.35
CA ALA A 354 -7.69 37.61 -9.30
C ALA A 354 -6.25 37.49 -8.77
N ASP A 355 -6.10 37.44 -7.46
CA ASP A 355 -4.84 37.32 -6.72
C ASP A 355 -4.60 35.90 -6.15
N ALA A 356 -5.32 34.89 -6.63
CA ALA A 356 -5.04 33.49 -6.30
C ALA A 356 -3.55 33.19 -6.53
N VAL A 357 -2.91 32.49 -5.59
CA VAL A 357 -1.48 32.19 -5.68
C VAL A 357 -1.23 31.25 -6.85
N HIS A 358 -0.22 31.54 -7.66
CA HIS A 358 0.02 30.76 -8.86
C HIS A 358 1.49 30.69 -9.27
N ASN A 359 1.79 29.79 -10.20
CA ASN A 359 3.09 29.69 -10.84
C ASN A 359 4.21 29.37 -9.81
N VAL A 360 4.08 28.25 -9.11
CA VAL A 360 5.04 27.83 -8.07
C VAL A 360 5.65 26.47 -8.42
N ILE A 361 6.96 26.33 -8.22
CA ILE A 361 7.75 25.12 -8.41
C ILE A 361 8.44 24.78 -7.08
N ILE A 362 8.29 23.55 -6.57
CA ILE A 362 9.02 23.04 -5.40
C ILE A 362 9.75 21.77 -5.80
N ARG A 363 11.09 21.77 -5.69
CA ARG A 363 11.92 20.69 -6.23
C ARG A 363 13.13 20.32 -5.39
N ASN A 364 13.53 19.05 -5.43
CA ASN A 364 14.80 18.55 -4.88
C ASN A 364 15.00 18.80 -3.38
N LEU A 365 13.93 18.72 -2.60
CA LEU A 365 13.98 18.93 -1.16
C LEU A 365 13.61 17.65 -0.42
N HIS A 366 14.26 17.42 0.71
CA HIS A 366 13.69 16.61 1.78
C HIS A 366 12.77 17.50 2.62
N LEU A 367 11.49 17.15 2.73
CA LEU A 367 10.52 17.82 3.59
C LEU A 367 10.10 16.85 4.69
N THR A 368 10.31 17.21 5.96
CA THR A 368 10.09 16.28 7.08
C THR A 368 9.67 16.95 8.38
N GLY A 369 8.93 16.24 9.22
CA GLY A 369 8.66 16.67 10.60
C GLY A 369 7.69 17.83 10.72
N ALA A 370 6.86 18.10 9.70
CA ALA A 370 5.85 19.15 9.76
C ALA A 370 4.83 18.87 10.87
N THR A 371 4.50 19.89 11.67
CA THR A 371 3.44 19.82 12.69
C THR A 371 2.02 19.80 12.14
N ASP A 372 1.87 19.88 10.81
CA ASP A 372 0.64 19.82 10.04
C ASP A 372 0.98 19.18 8.67
N ASP A 373 0.46 19.70 7.56
CA ASP A 373 0.82 19.33 6.19
C ASP A 373 2.30 19.66 5.87
N LEU A 374 3.04 18.80 5.15
CA LEU A 374 4.35 19.19 4.60
C LEU A 374 4.19 20.27 3.51
N ILE A 375 3.20 20.09 2.62
CA ILE A 375 2.76 21.09 1.64
C ILE A 375 1.23 21.11 1.59
N ASN A 376 0.65 22.30 1.73
CA ASN A 376 -0.76 22.57 1.54
C ASN A 376 -0.96 23.51 0.35
N ILE A 377 -1.79 23.14 -0.62
CA ILE A 377 -2.17 23.95 -1.78
C ILE A 377 -3.66 24.25 -1.68
N GLN A 378 -4.04 25.52 -1.59
CA GLN A 378 -5.42 25.90 -1.31
C GLN A 378 -5.88 27.21 -1.93
N MET A 379 -7.18 27.49 -1.78
CA MET A 379 -7.82 28.76 -2.14
C MET A 379 -7.57 29.17 -3.58
N PHE A 380 -7.98 28.28 -4.49
CA PHE A 380 -7.88 28.43 -5.94
C PHE A 380 -6.47 28.57 -6.49
N SER A 381 -5.45 28.20 -5.71
CA SER A 381 -4.06 28.26 -6.17
C SER A 381 -3.83 27.33 -7.36
N HIS A 382 -3.01 27.78 -8.32
CA HIS A 382 -2.91 27.06 -9.58
C HIS A 382 -1.57 27.14 -10.30
N HIS A 383 -1.36 26.21 -11.25
CA HIS A 383 -0.12 26.09 -12.02
C HIS A 383 1.07 25.81 -11.10
N ILE A 384 1.01 24.68 -10.40
CA ILE A 384 1.98 24.31 -9.37
C ILE A 384 2.65 22.98 -9.74
N TRP A 385 3.97 22.92 -9.59
CA TRP A 385 4.76 21.72 -9.89
C TRP A 385 5.59 21.28 -8.68
N ILE A 386 5.29 20.10 -8.15
CA ILE A 386 5.96 19.48 -7.01
C ILE A 386 6.77 18.29 -7.54
N ASP A 387 8.09 18.45 -7.64
CA ASP A 387 8.92 17.51 -8.41
C ASP A 387 10.25 17.10 -7.77
N HIS A 388 10.60 15.80 -7.79
CA HIS A 388 11.84 15.28 -7.22
C HIS A 388 12.06 15.63 -5.74
N ASN A 389 11.00 15.60 -4.92
CA ASN A 389 11.13 15.80 -3.48
C ASN A 389 11.00 14.47 -2.72
N SER A 390 11.54 14.44 -1.52
CA SER A 390 11.36 13.35 -0.56
C SER A 390 10.50 13.86 0.61
N PHE A 391 9.43 13.13 0.95
CA PHE A 391 8.46 13.50 1.99
C PHE A 391 8.37 12.40 3.04
N SER A 392 8.49 12.78 4.31
CA SER A 392 8.38 11.87 5.45
C SER A 392 7.90 12.56 6.72
N ASP A 393 7.39 11.80 7.70
CA ASP A 393 7.20 12.28 9.08
C ASP A 393 6.38 13.58 9.21
N GLY A 394 5.38 13.80 8.35
CA GLY A 394 4.37 14.85 8.56
C GLY A 394 3.25 14.39 9.52
N ASP A 395 2.66 15.31 10.29
CA ASP A 395 1.58 15.00 11.24
C ASP A 395 0.20 14.80 10.57
N ASP A 396 -0.14 15.64 9.56
CA ASP A 396 -1.32 15.46 8.72
C ASP A 396 -1.00 14.97 7.31
N GLY A 397 -1.08 15.82 6.30
CA GLY A 397 -0.82 15.48 4.90
C GLY A 397 0.65 15.58 4.51
N ALA A 398 1.09 14.82 3.51
CA ALA A 398 2.35 15.14 2.84
C ALA A 398 2.12 16.25 1.81
N VAL A 399 1.19 16.04 0.86
CA VAL A 399 0.79 17.09 -0.08
C VAL A 399 -0.72 17.11 -0.21
N ASP A 400 -1.35 18.11 0.38
CA ASP A 400 -2.78 18.33 0.33
C ASP A 400 -3.13 19.41 -0.69
N ILE A 401 -4.14 19.16 -1.52
CA ILE A 401 -4.60 20.04 -2.59
C ILE A 401 -6.11 20.20 -2.45
N LYS A 402 -6.57 21.40 -2.06
CA LYS A 402 -7.95 21.63 -1.62
C LYS A 402 -8.50 22.97 -2.11
N ARG A 403 -9.79 23.21 -1.88
CA ARG A 403 -10.43 24.53 -1.97
C ARG A 403 -10.28 25.18 -3.34
N GLY A 404 -10.70 24.46 -4.37
CA GLY A 404 -10.74 24.94 -5.75
C GLY A 404 -9.39 25.11 -6.45
N SER A 405 -8.29 24.64 -5.84
CA SER A 405 -6.96 24.61 -6.48
C SER A 405 -6.98 23.87 -7.82
N ASP A 406 -6.05 24.16 -8.73
CA ASP A 406 -6.14 23.64 -10.10
C ASP A 406 -4.81 23.63 -10.85
N HIS A 407 -4.69 22.88 -11.95
CA HIS A 407 -3.46 22.82 -12.76
C HIS A 407 -2.22 22.44 -11.93
N VAL A 408 -2.26 21.30 -11.24
CA VAL A 408 -1.14 20.84 -10.39
C VAL A 408 -0.50 19.60 -10.99
N THR A 409 0.81 19.45 -10.87
CA THR A 409 1.52 18.19 -11.17
C THR A 409 2.46 17.84 -10.04
N VAL A 410 2.37 16.58 -9.61
CA VAL A 410 3.17 15.98 -8.55
C VAL A 410 3.94 14.82 -9.18
N SER A 411 5.24 15.01 -9.40
CA SER A 411 6.04 14.10 -10.21
C SER A 411 7.35 13.68 -9.56
N TRP A 412 7.80 12.44 -9.78
CA TRP A 412 9.13 12.00 -9.33
C TRP A 412 9.40 12.20 -7.83
N ASN A 413 8.39 12.26 -6.99
CA ASN A 413 8.58 12.41 -5.54
C ASN A 413 8.67 11.04 -4.87
N HIS A 414 9.35 10.96 -3.73
CA HIS A 414 9.40 9.77 -2.88
C HIS A 414 8.68 10.06 -1.57
N PHE A 415 7.62 9.31 -1.31
CA PHE A 415 6.82 9.38 -0.08
C PHE A 415 7.09 8.12 0.74
N PHE A 416 7.53 8.29 1.98
CA PHE A 416 7.81 7.18 2.92
C PHE A 416 7.61 7.64 4.36
N ASP A 417 7.48 6.69 5.29
CA ASP A 417 7.32 6.99 6.72
C ASP A 417 6.22 8.03 7.00
N HIS A 418 5.06 7.84 6.40
CA HIS A 418 3.96 8.77 6.49
C HIS A 418 2.61 8.07 6.26
N THR A 419 1.57 8.52 6.98
CA THR A 419 0.27 7.81 6.95
C THR A 419 -0.71 8.42 5.95
N LYS A 420 -0.98 9.73 5.99
CA LYS A 420 -2.06 10.39 5.24
C LYS A 420 -1.49 11.18 4.04
N THR A 421 -0.95 10.49 3.04
CA THR A 421 -0.04 11.08 2.04
C THR A 421 -0.59 12.23 1.20
N LEU A 422 -1.60 12.01 0.36
CA LEU A 422 -2.08 12.98 -0.65
C LEU A 422 -3.60 13.10 -0.64
N LEU A 423 -4.13 14.17 -0.03
CA LEU A 423 -5.56 14.49 -0.13
C LEU A 423 -5.80 15.48 -1.28
N LEU A 424 -6.75 15.15 -2.16
CA LEU A 424 -7.24 16.02 -3.22
C LEU A 424 -8.73 16.29 -2.99
N GLY A 425 -9.05 17.45 -2.44
CA GLY A 425 -10.40 17.83 -1.97
C GLY A 425 -10.66 17.36 -0.54
N HIS A 426 -10.67 18.31 0.39
CA HIS A 426 -10.62 18.04 1.83
C HIS A 426 -11.95 17.61 2.47
N ASP A 427 -13.04 18.26 2.06
CA ASP A 427 -14.36 18.16 2.68
C ASP A 427 -15.38 17.58 1.70
N GLU A 428 -16.47 17.00 2.21
CA GLU A 428 -17.60 16.53 1.42
C GLU A 428 -18.59 17.64 1.03
N ASP A 429 -18.57 18.77 1.74
CA ASP A 429 -19.42 19.93 1.47
C ASP A 429 -18.72 21.01 0.64
N ALA A 430 -17.46 20.77 0.23
CA ALA A 430 -16.64 21.70 -0.55
C ALA A 430 -17.03 21.81 -2.05
N GLY A 431 -18.14 21.18 -2.46
CA GLY A 431 -18.54 21.09 -3.87
C GLY A 431 -18.65 22.44 -4.59
N ALA A 432 -19.02 23.52 -3.89
CA ALA A 432 -19.10 24.87 -4.46
C ALA A 432 -17.73 25.43 -4.89
N GLN A 433 -16.65 25.06 -4.18
CA GLN A 433 -15.27 25.43 -4.52
C GLN A 433 -14.61 24.40 -5.45
N ASP A 434 -14.88 23.12 -5.26
CA ASP A 434 -14.07 22.05 -5.85
C ASP A 434 -14.61 21.51 -7.19
N THR A 435 -15.93 21.53 -7.40
CA THR A 435 -16.54 20.94 -8.61
C THR A 435 -16.06 21.65 -9.88
N GLY A 436 -15.58 20.88 -10.85
CA GLY A 436 -15.06 21.41 -12.12
C GLY A 436 -13.62 21.93 -12.04
N ARG A 437 -12.96 21.79 -10.90
CA ARG A 437 -11.56 22.19 -10.64
C ARG A 437 -10.75 20.97 -10.20
N LEU A 438 -9.69 21.18 -9.41
CA LEU A 438 -8.84 20.12 -8.85
C LEU A 438 -8.23 19.23 -9.94
N ARG A 439 -7.79 19.80 -11.06
CA ARG A 439 -7.12 19.03 -12.12
C ARG A 439 -5.66 18.80 -11.76
N VAL A 440 -5.31 17.54 -11.50
CA VAL A 440 -4.00 17.17 -10.98
C VAL A 440 -3.42 15.98 -11.73
N THR A 441 -2.11 16.02 -11.99
CA THR A 441 -1.36 14.88 -12.54
C THR A 441 -0.42 14.32 -11.47
N TYR A 442 -0.43 13.01 -11.28
CA TYR A 442 0.51 12.29 -10.42
C TYR A 442 1.28 11.29 -11.27
N HIS A 443 2.59 11.44 -11.41
CA HIS A 443 3.37 10.43 -12.14
C HIS A 443 4.79 10.21 -11.65
N HIS A 444 5.28 9.00 -11.87
CA HIS A 444 6.63 8.60 -11.49
C HIS A 444 6.97 8.83 -10.01
N ASN A 445 5.96 8.95 -9.15
CA ASN A 445 6.16 9.03 -7.72
C ASN A 445 6.36 7.63 -7.14
N PHE A 446 7.18 7.54 -6.10
CA PHE A 446 7.38 6.34 -5.30
C PHE A 446 6.61 6.46 -3.99
N PHE A 447 5.58 5.65 -3.83
CA PHE A 447 4.81 5.50 -2.59
C PHE A 447 5.32 4.28 -1.83
N ASP A 448 6.35 4.47 -0.99
CA ASP A 448 7.07 3.42 -0.27
C ASP A 448 6.57 3.32 1.16
N ARG A 449 5.64 2.41 1.42
CA ARG A 449 4.99 2.26 2.75
C ARG A 449 4.37 3.54 3.28
N SER A 450 3.99 4.45 2.38
CA SER A 450 3.14 5.59 2.69
C SER A 450 1.69 5.09 2.76
N ASP A 451 1.18 4.90 3.98
CA ASP A 451 0.09 3.95 4.28
C ASP A 451 -1.16 4.14 3.40
N GLN A 452 -1.67 5.37 3.30
CA GLN A 452 -2.92 5.68 2.61
C GLN A 452 -2.92 7.02 1.88
N ARG A 453 -3.98 7.26 1.10
CA ARG A 453 -4.24 8.48 0.32
C ARG A 453 -3.19 8.70 -0.77
N ASN A 454 -3.05 7.78 -1.73
CA ASN A 454 -2.02 7.88 -2.76
C ASN A 454 -2.57 8.00 -4.22
N PRO A 455 -3.42 8.99 -4.59
CA PRO A 455 -4.10 9.98 -3.76
C PRO A 455 -5.52 9.57 -3.34
N ARG A 456 -6.10 10.28 -2.38
CA ARG A 456 -7.56 10.26 -2.11
C ARG A 456 -8.22 11.49 -2.73
N VAL A 457 -9.13 11.27 -3.66
CA VAL A 457 -9.68 12.31 -4.55
C VAL A 457 -11.18 12.53 -4.35
N ARG A 458 -11.58 13.80 -4.26
CA ARG A 458 -12.97 14.29 -4.31
C ARG A 458 -13.14 15.33 -5.40
N PHE A 459 -14.33 15.37 -6.02
CA PHE A 459 -14.80 16.39 -6.98
C PHE A 459 -13.98 16.65 -8.25
N SER A 460 -12.74 16.16 -8.32
CA SER A 460 -11.79 16.49 -9.37
C SER A 460 -12.40 16.30 -10.75
N ALA A 461 -12.32 17.36 -11.55
CA ALA A 461 -12.76 17.31 -12.95
C ALA A 461 -11.96 16.28 -13.74
N MET A 462 -10.66 16.15 -13.43
CA MET A 462 -9.78 15.16 -14.01
C MET A 462 -8.49 15.02 -13.19
N THR A 463 -8.28 13.83 -12.60
CA THR A 463 -6.99 13.42 -12.04
C THR A 463 -6.36 12.35 -12.93
N HIS A 464 -5.12 12.58 -13.37
CA HIS A 464 -4.36 11.62 -14.18
C HIS A 464 -3.24 11.01 -13.32
N VAL A 465 -3.28 9.70 -13.11
CA VAL A 465 -2.34 8.97 -12.26
C VAL A 465 -1.61 7.94 -13.13
N TYR A 466 -0.33 8.18 -13.45
CA TYR A 466 0.39 7.27 -14.34
C TYR A 466 1.84 6.96 -13.96
N ASN A 467 2.32 5.77 -14.28
CA ASN A 467 3.71 5.33 -14.00
C ASN A 467 4.20 5.55 -12.55
N ASN A 468 3.32 5.57 -11.55
CA ASN A 468 3.74 5.61 -10.15
C ASN A 468 4.04 4.19 -9.65
N TYR A 469 4.98 4.08 -8.72
CA TYR A 469 5.27 2.84 -8.02
C TYR A 469 4.68 2.88 -6.61
N TYR A 470 3.81 1.93 -6.31
CA TYR A 470 3.19 1.74 -5.02
C TYR A 470 3.74 0.47 -4.38
N TYR A 471 4.32 0.60 -3.20
CA TYR A 471 4.91 -0.50 -2.48
C TYR A 471 4.42 -0.55 -1.05
N ASP A 472 3.73 -1.64 -0.70
CA ASP A 472 3.38 -2.00 0.68
C ASP A 472 2.49 -0.95 1.39
N ASN A 473 1.45 -0.48 0.69
CA ASN A 473 0.48 0.51 1.17
C ASN A 473 -0.88 -0.13 1.53
N SER A 474 -1.59 0.41 2.53
CA SER A 474 -2.98 0.01 2.84
C SER A 474 -3.95 0.34 1.70
N TYR A 475 -3.78 1.49 1.05
CA TYR A 475 -4.40 1.74 -0.26
C TYR A 475 -3.63 2.74 -1.13
N GLY A 476 -3.78 2.55 -2.44
CA GLY A 476 -3.30 3.46 -3.48
C GLY A 476 -4.28 4.60 -3.70
N VAL A 477 -5.07 4.50 -4.77
CA VAL A 477 -5.94 5.57 -5.25
C VAL A 477 -7.36 5.41 -4.72
N ALA A 478 -7.99 6.51 -4.29
CA ALA A 478 -9.43 6.56 -4.02
C ALA A 478 -10.09 7.68 -4.82
N SER A 479 -11.23 7.40 -5.44
CA SER A 479 -12.04 8.37 -6.19
C SER A 479 -13.43 8.43 -5.58
N THR A 480 -13.85 9.59 -5.09
CA THR A 480 -15.14 9.83 -4.40
C THR A 480 -15.80 11.13 -4.88
N TYR A 481 -17.08 11.32 -4.56
CA TYR A 481 -17.86 12.53 -4.91
C TYR A 481 -17.72 12.93 -6.39
N ASP A 482 -17.98 11.95 -7.27
CA ASP A 482 -17.92 12.06 -8.73
C ASP A 482 -16.59 12.54 -9.35
N ALA A 483 -15.49 12.51 -8.57
CA ALA A 483 -14.14 12.74 -9.08
C ALA A 483 -13.84 11.84 -10.29
N ALA A 484 -13.17 12.37 -11.32
CA ALA A 484 -12.77 11.62 -12.51
C ALA A 484 -11.30 11.25 -12.42
N VAL A 485 -10.97 9.96 -12.27
CA VAL A 485 -9.57 9.50 -12.14
C VAL A 485 -9.20 8.50 -13.23
N LEU A 486 -8.17 8.79 -14.00
CA LEU A 486 -7.58 7.84 -14.95
C LEU A 486 -6.28 7.29 -14.38
N MET A 487 -6.19 5.97 -14.25
CA MET A 487 -5.01 5.25 -13.75
C MET A 487 -4.32 4.51 -14.90
N GLU A 488 -3.09 4.89 -15.26
CA GLU A 488 -2.38 4.29 -16.39
C GLU A 488 -0.97 3.78 -16.06
N ASN A 489 -0.65 2.55 -16.45
CA ASN A 489 0.72 2.01 -16.35
C ASN A 489 1.40 2.18 -14.97
N ASN A 490 0.64 2.23 -13.88
CA ASN A 490 1.19 2.22 -12.54
C ASN A 490 1.59 0.79 -12.15
N TYR A 491 2.51 0.66 -11.19
CA TYR A 491 2.88 -0.64 -10.63
C TYR A 491 2.53 -0.66 -9.14
N PHE A 492 1.71 -1.62 -8.74
CA PHE A 492 1.32 -1.84 -7.35
C PHE A 492 1.94 -3.15 -6.87
N TYR A 493 2.70 -3.09 -5.78
CA TYR A 493 3.29 -4.25 -5.13
C TYR A 493 2.90 -4.30 -3.66
N SER A 494 2.28 -5.39 -3.20
CA SER A 494 1.85 -5.53 -1.79
C SER A 494 0.85 -4.44 -1.36
N VAL A 495 0.00 -3.97 -2.28
CA VAL A 495 -0.98 -2.91 -1.97
C VAL A 495 -2.35 -3.51 -1.68
N ASN A 496 -2.90 -3.23 -0.50
CA ASN A 496 -4.16 -3.83 -0.08
C ASN A 496 -5.34 -3.33 -0.95
N ASN A 497 -5.49 -2.03 -1.21
CA ASN A 497 -6.48 -1.53 -2.18
C ASN A 497 -5.82 -0.64 -3.24
N PRO A 498 -5.47 -1.16 -4.43
CA PRO A 498 -4.82 -0.36 -5.48
C PRO A 498 -5.65 0.83 -5.97
N GLY A 499 -6.96 0.62 -6.18
CA GLY A 499 -7.87 1.67 -6.64
C GLY A 499 -9.31 1.41 -6.20
N ARG A 500 -9.96 2.39 -5.56
CA ARG A 500 -11.36 2.30 -5.08
C ARG A 500 -12.20 3.47 -5.54
N VAL A 501 -13.45 3.22 -5.95
CA VAL A 501 -14.42 4.27 -6.30
C VAL A 501 -15.26 4.73 -5.10
N VAL A 502 -15.03 4.15 -3.92
CA VAL A 502 -15.55 4.65 -2.63
C VAL A 502 -14.86 3.99 -1.44
N PHE A 503 -14.57 4.77 -0.40
CA PHE A 503 -14.33 4.28 0.97
C PHE A 503 -15.41 4.76 1.94
N SER A 504 -15.94 5.97 1.72
CA SER A 504 -17.07 6.59 2.40
C SER A 504 -17.70 7.64 1.48
N GLY A 505 -18.96 7.99 1.69
CA GLY A 505 -19.66 9.00 0.90
C GLY A 505 -20.03 8.55 -0.53
N ASP A 506 -20.16 9.51 -1.43
CA ASP A 506 -20.57 9.27 -2.81
C ASP A 506 -19.44 8.67 -3.66
N GLN A 507 -19.84 7.86 -4.63
CA GLN A 507 -18.88 7.19 -5.52
C GLN A 507 -18.24 8.16 -6.51
N GLY A 508 -16.95 7.99 -6.74
CA GLY A 508 -16.23 8.64 -7.84
C GLY A 508 -16.28 7.85 -9.14
N ARG A 509 -15.40 8.22 -10.07
CA ARG A 509 -15.20 7.56 -11.36
C ARG A 509 -13.73 7.16 -11.50
N ILE A 510 -13.50 5.94 -11.96
CA ILE A 510 -12.18 5.42 -12.29
C ILE A 510 -12.25 4.73 -13.65
N VAL A 511 -11.31 5.08 -14.51
CA VAL A 511 -10.91 4.28 -15.68
C VAL A 511 -9.47 3.85 -15.45
N GLU A 512 -9.13 2.61 -15.79
CA GLU A 512 -7.79 2.09 -15.60
C GLU A 512 -7.30 1.36 -16.87
N ARG A 513 -6.02 1.52 -17.22
CA ARG A 513 -5.40 0.78 -18.33
C ARG A 513 -3.90 0.54 -18.10
N GLY A 514 -3.45 -0.68 -18.38
CA GLY A 514 -2.02 -1.04 -18.38
C GLY A 514 -1.35 -1.09 -17.00
N ASN A 515 -2.10 -0.98 -15.90
CA ASN A 515 -1.55 -1.10 -14.55
C ASN A 515 -1.12 -2.55 -14.26
N ILE A 516 -0.05 -2.72 -13.48
CA ILE A 516 0.40 -4.01 -12.99
C ILE A 516 0.13 -4.08 -11.49
N LEU A 517 -0.59 -5.12 -11.07
CA LEU A 517 -0.86 -5.43 -9.66
C LEU A 517 -0.13 -6.73 -9.32
N VAL A 518 0.83 -6.67 -8.42
CA VAL A 518 1.56 -7.82 -7.88
C VAL A 518 1.31 -7.88 -6.39
N ASP A 519 0.87 -9.03 -5.89
CA ASP A 519 0.59 -9.26 -4.47
C ASP A 519 -0.38 -8.24 -3.84
N CYS A 520 -1.30 -7.68 -4.64
CA CYS A 520 -2.36 -6.81 -4.16
C CYS A 520 -3.58 -7.61 -3.66
N ASN A 521 -4.29 -7.10 -2.65
CA ASN A 521 -5.47 -7.80 -2.08
C ASN A 521 -6.75 -7.57 -2.88
N HIS A 522 -6.85 -6.46 -3.62
CA HIS A 522 -8.03 -6.12 -4.42
C HIS A 522 -7.62 -5.69 -5.84
N ALA A 523 -8.53 -5.87 -6.79
CA ALA A 523 -8.42 -5.24 -8.10
C ALA A 523 -8.68 -3.72 -8.00
N ILE A 524 -8.33 -2.98 -9.06
CA ILE A 524 -8.78 -1.60 -9.21
C ILE A 524 -10.27 -1.62 -9.54
N GLU A 525 -11.07 -0.89 -8.76
CA GLU A 525 -12.48 -0.65 -9.09
C GLU A 525 -12.58 0.37 -10.23
N THR A 526 -13.47 0.11 -11.18
CA THR A 526 -13.76 1.03 -12.30
C THR A 526 -15.21 1.45 -12.29
N ARG A 527 -15.48 2.72 -12.61
CA ARG A 527 -16.84 3.27 -12.72
C ARG A 527 -16.85 4.49 -13.63
N GLY A 528 -17.89 4.59 -14.46
CA GLY A 528 -18.15 5.77 -15.28
C GLY A 528 -17.12 5.99 -16.38
N THR A 529 -17.02 7.24 -16.84
CA THR A 529 -16.06 7.68 -17.84
C THR A 529 -15.17 8.77 -17.27
N VAL A 530 -13.98 8.95 -17.83
CA VAL A 530 -13.01 9.98 -17.44
C VAL A 530 -12.53 10.69 -18.71
N PRO A 531 -12.32 12.02 -18.69
CA PRO A 531 -11.73 12.72 -19.83
C PRO A 531 -10.37 12.14 -20.24
N GLU A 532 -10.07 12.09 -21.53
CA GLU A 532 -8.79 11.59 -22.04
C GLU A 532 -7.70 12.66 -21.89
N PRO A 533 -6.62 12.44 -21.10
CA PRO A 533 -5.58 13.44 -20.85
C PRO A 533 -4.91 13.97 -22.12
N ARG A 534 -4.77 13.12 -23.15
CA ARG A 534 -4.15 13.49 -24.44
C ARG A 534 -4.87 14.63 -25.17
N GLN A 535 -6.12 14.94 -24.78
CA GLN A 535 -6.84 16.10 -25.29
C GLN A 535 -6.34 17.42 -24.70
N PHE A 536 -5.62 17.38 -23.57
CA PHE A 536 -5.16 18.55 -22.83
C PHE A 536 -3.64 18.74 -22.90
N TYR A 537 -2.85 17.66 -22.86
CA TYR A 537 -1.39 17.70 -22.91
C TYR A 537 -0.78 16.40 -23.45
N GLY A 538 0.47 16.48 -23.92
CA GLY A 538 1.26 15.32 -24.36
C GLY A 538 1.97 14.63 -23.20
N TYR A 539 2.02 13.30 -23.22
CA TYR A 539 2.80 12.51 -22.26
C TYR A 539 3.24 11.18 -22.87
N ARG A 540 4.34 10.64 -22.34
CA ARG A 540 4.87 9.31 -22.66
C ARG A 540 4.70 8.41 -21.46
N LEU A 541 4.20 7.20 -21.70
CA LEU A 541 4.15 6.16 -20.70
C LEU A 541 5.42 5.31 -20.80
N ASP A 542 6.08 5.09 -19.68
CA ASP A 542 6.98 3.96 -19.57
C ASP A 542 6.16 2.66 -19.45
N PRO A 543 6.71 1.51 -19.89
CA PRO A 543 6.09 0.22 -19.64
C PRO A 543 5.89 0.03 -18.13
N ALA A 544 4.69 -0.37 -17.71
CA ALA A 544 4.39 -0.56 -16.29
C ALA A 544 5.37 -1.51 -15.59
N ALA A 545 5.88 -2.52 -16.30
CA ALA A 545 6.85 -3.48 -15.76
C ALA A 545 8.22 -2.86 -15.43
N ASP A 546 8.56 -1.72 -16.06
CA ASP A 546 9.82 -1.02 -15.83
C ASP A 546 9.72 -0.04 -14.65
N VAL A 547 8.50 0.33 -14.24
CA VAL A 547 8.21 1.30 -13.17
C VAL A 547 8.95 0.96 -11.84
N PRO A 548 8.99 -0.30 -11.35
CA PRO A 548 9.74 -0.65 -10.14
C PRO A 548 11.26 -0.43 -10.23
N THR A 549 11.80 -0.23 -11.43
CA THR A 549 13.22 0.11 -11.64
C THR A 549 13.38 1.60 -11.92
N VAL A 550 12.56 2.15 -12.82
CA VAL A 550 12.64 3.55 -13.26
C VAL A 550 12.33 4.51 -12.11
N VAL A 551 11.25 4.25 -11.37
CA VAL A 551 10.79 5.16 -10.32
C VAL A 551 11.77 5.23 -9.15
N PRO A 552 12.19 4.12 -8.50
CA PRO A 552 13.18 4.20 -7.42
C PRO A 552 14.55 4.76 -7.84
N ALA A 553 14.90 4.71 -9.12
CA ALA A 553 16.15 5.28 -9.62
C ALA A 553 16.10 6.82 -9.74
N GLY A 554 14.95 7.38 -10.12
CA GLY A 554 14.77 8.80 -10.38
C GLY A 554 13.98 9.59 -9.34
N ALA A 555 13.13 8.94 -8.54
CA ALA A 555 12.26 9.64 -7.60
C ALA A 555 13.01 10.07 -6.32
N GLY A 556 12.59 11.19 -5.75
CA GLY A 556 13.11 11.76 -4.51
C GLY A 556 14.16 12.85 -4.70
N ALA A 557 14.54 13.48 -3.59
CA ALA A 557 15.58 14.49 -3.58
C ALA A 557 16.98 13.89 -3.84
N GLY A 558 17.88 14.73 -4.36
CA GLY A 558 19.23 14.33 -4.78
C GLY A 558 19.30 13.62 -6.13
N LYS A 559 18.18 13.60 -6.88
CA LYS A 559 18.05 12.89 -8.16
C LYS A 559 17.84 13.80 -9.38
N LEU A 560 17.83 15.12 -9.19
CA LEU A 560 17.86 16.05 -10.31
C LEU A 560 19.13 15.84 -11.15
N GLY A 561 18.94 15.45 -12.41
CA GLY A 561 20.02 15.24 -13.39
C GLY A 561 20.67 16.52 -13.88
#